data_AF-A0A1B6GGE5-F1
#
_entry.id   AF-A0A1B6GGE5-F1
#
_cell.length_a   1.000
_cell.length_b   1.000
_cell.length_c   1.000
_cell.angle_alpha   90.00
_cell.angle_beta   90.00
_cell.angle_gamma   90.00
#
_symmetry.space_group_name_H-M   'P 1'
#
loop_
_entity.id
_entity.type
_entity.pdbx_description
1 polymer ?
#
loop_
_entity_poly.entity_id
_entity_poly.type
_entity_poly.pdbx_seq_one_letter_code
_entity_poly.pdbx_strand_id
1 'polypeptide(L)'
;MSLADELLADLEDDDHEPMDTKEEIQHVALKPLEEEIKVSSVKQLATLRSSERLERVMNEMQKFQSQPVNQKQRVGPLEIDPEYQLIVEANNLAVDIDNEIILIHRFVRDKYSKRFPELESLVVQPQEYMMTVRELGNDLDKAKNNEALQQYLTQATIMVVSVTASTTQGQLLTEKELEDIQEA
;
A
#
# COMPACT_ATOMS: atom_id res chain seq x y z
N MET A 1 -27.52 -14.34 57.56
CA MET A 1 -27.12 -14.82 56.22
C MET A 1 -25.63 -14.61 56.10
N SER A 2 -24.92 -15.57 55.50
CA SER A 2 -23.46 -15.54 55.38
C SER A 2 -23.07 -14.59 54.25
N LEU A 3 -21.91 -13.93 54.35
CA LEU A 3 -21.34 -13.07 53.29
C LEU A 3 -21.18 -13.83 51.95
N ALA A 4 -21.10 -15.15 52.01
CA ALA A 4 -21.04 -16.04 50.85
C ALA A 4 -22.39 -16.18 50.12
N ASP A 5 -23.53 -16.05 50.82
CA ASP A 5 -24.86 -16.13 50.20
C ASP A 5 -25.22 -14.82 49.48
N GLU A 6 -24.70 -13.67 49.96
CA GLU A 6 -24.94 -12.36 49.37
C GLU A 6 -24.14 -12.14 48.07
N LEU A 7 -22.96 -12.78 47.95
CA LEU A 7 -22.14 -12.77 46.72
C LEU A 7 -22.64 -13.75 45.65
N LEU A 8 -23.36 -14.80 46.03
CA LEU A 8 -23.94 -15.77 45.09
C LEU A 8 -25.21 -15.22 44.42
N ALA A 9 -25.97 -14.39 45.13
CA ALA A 9 -27.14 -13.70 44.55
C ALA A 9 -26.76 -12.67 43.47
N ASP A 10 -25.60 -12.02 43.57
CA ASP A 10 -25.08 -11.08 42.57
C ASP A 10 -24.53 -11.77 41.31
N LEU A 11 -24.37 -13.10 41.34
CA LEU A 11 -23.93 -13.93 40.22
C LEU A 11 -25.09 -14.69 39.53
N GLU A 12 -26.23 -14.85 40.19
CA GLU A 12 -27.42 -15.52 39.63
C GLU A 12 -28.33 -14.57 38.82
N ASP A 13 -28.20 -13.26 38.98
CA ASP A 13 -28.93 -12.25 38.17
C ASP A 13 -28.17 -11.82 36.90
N ASP A 14 -26.98 -12.37 36.64
CA ASP A 14 -26.22 -12.13 35.42
C ASP A 14 -26.52 -13.19 34.35
N ASP A 15 -27.82 -13.38 34.07
CA ASP A 15 -28.29 -13.88 32.78
C ASP A 15 -28.01 -12.79 31.72
N HIS A 16 -26.72 -12.56 31.46
CA HIS A 16 -26.27 -11.96 30.23
C HIS A 16 -26.58 -12.97 29.12
N GLU A 17 -27.80 -12.88 28.58
CA GLU A 17 -28.03 -13.29 27.20
C GLU A 17 -26.85 -12.76 26.38
N PRO A 18 -26.15 -13.61 25.59
CA PRO A 18 -25.13 -13.09 24.71
C PRO A 18 -25.83 -12.08 23.81
N MET A 19 -25.57 -10.79 24.05
CA MET A 19 -25.91 -9.76 23.09
C MET A 19 -25.21 -10.20 21.82
N ASP A 20 -26.01 -10.68 20.86
CA ASP A 20 -25.62 -11.00 19.50
C ASP A 20 -25.30 -9.65 18.83
N THR A 21 -24.24 -8.98 19.30
CA THR A 21 -23.53 -7.96 18.54
C THR A 21 -22.83 -8.71 17.43
N LYS A 22 -23.62 -9.09 16.43
CA LYS A 22 -23.16 -9.11 15.05
C LYS A 22 -22.80 -7.68 14.71
N GLU A 23 -21.67 -7.22 15.24
CA GLU A 23 -20.82 -6.38 14.44
C GLU A 23 -20.51 -7.25 13.23
N GLU A 24 -21.30 -7.04 12.18
CA GLU A 24 -20.88 -7.36 10.84
C GLU A 24 -19.55 -6.63 10.67
N ILE A 25 -18.46 -7.30 11.02
CA ILE A 25 -17.19 -7.10 10.37
C ILE A 25 -17.58 -7.28 8.91
N GLN A 26 -17.81 -6.15 8.23
CA GLN A 26 -17.71 -6.09 6.80
C GLN A 26 -16.27 -6.51 6.55
N HIS A 27 -16.07 -7.83 6.45
CA HIS A 27 -15.14 -8.39 5.50
C HIS A 27 -15.54 -7.68 4.23
N VAL A 28 -14.82 -6.59 3.94
CA VAL A 28 -14.70 -6.07 2.60
C VAL A 28 -14.11 -7.25 1.87
N ALA A 29 -15.01 -8.12 1.40
CA ALA A 29 -14.72 -9.09 0.39
C ALA A 29 -14.30 -8.20 -0.76
N LEU A 30 -12.99 -7.96 -0.82
CA LEU A 30 -12.30 -7.53 -2.01
C LEU A 30 -12.69 -8.59 -3.02
N LYS A 31 -13.81 -8.35 -3.71
CA LYS A 31 -14.09 -9.03 -4.97
C LYS A 31 -12.78 -8.84 -5.72
N PRO A 32 -12.10 -9.92 -6.12
CA PRO A 32 -10.93 -9.75 -6.94
C PRO A 32 -11.48 -9.04 -8.18
N LEU A 33 -11.14 -7.76 -8.31
CA LEU A 33 -11.52 -6.98 -9.47
C LEU A 33 -10.59 -7.49 -10.56
N GLU A 34 -10.84 -8.69 -11.07
CA GLU A 34 -10.09 -9.39 -12.13
C GLU A 34 -10.34 -8.73 -13.49
N GLU A 35 -10.64 -7.43 -13.51
CA GLU A 35 -10.68 -6.66 -14.75
C GLU A 35 -9.24 -6.38 -15.16
N GLU A 36 -8.69 -7.17 -16.07
CA GLU A 36 -7.40 -6.92 -16.70
C GLU A 36 -7.24 -5.42 -16.99
N ILE A 37 -6.18 -4.81 -16.45
CA ILE A 37 -5.90 -3.39 -16.72
C ILE A 37 -5.47 -3.30 -18.19
N LYS A 38 -6.42 -3.01 -19.09
CA LYS A 38 -6.19 -2.89 -20.54
C LYS A 38 -5.50 -1.59 -20.95
N VAL A 39 -5.06 -0.80 -19.98
CA VAL A 39 -4.42 0.49 -20.19
C VAL A 39 -2.97 0.25 -20.62
N SER A 40 -2.47 1.03 -21.58
CA SER A 40 -1.10 0.83 -22.09
C SER A 40 -0.05 1.60 -21.29
N SER A 41 -0.41 2.70 -20.62
CA SER A 41 0.52 3.56 -19.89
C SER A 41 0.04 3.85 -18.47
N VAL A 42 1.00 3.83 -17.55
CA VAL A 42 0.78 4.11 -16.12
C VAL A 42 0.28 5.53 -15.90
N LYS A 43 0.64 6.49 -16.77
CA LYS A 43 0.17 7.88 -16.67
C LYS A 43 -1.34 8.04 -16.79
N GLN A 44 -2.01 7.10 -17.47
CA GLN A 44 -3.46 7.08 -17.56
C GLN A 44 -4.10 6.43 -16.33
N LEU A 45 -3.34 5.61 -15.59
CA LEU A 45 -3.79 4.88 -14.41
C LEU A 45 -3.56 5.71 -13.14
N ALA A 46 -2.39 6.32 -13.01
CA ALA A 46 -1.93 7.10 -11.87
C ALA A 46 -1.88 8.59 -12.24
N THR A 47 -2.95 9.31 -11.91
CA THR A 47 -3.16 10.72 -12.30
C THR A 47 -2.86 11.69 -11.16
N LEU A 48 -2.77 11.19 -9.92
CA LEU A 48 -2.57 12.00 -8.72
C LEU A 48 -1.26 12.78 -8.77
N ARG A 49 -0.19 12.18 -9.32
CA ARG A 49 1.11 12.85 -9.48
C ARG A 49 1.01 14.14 -10.31
N SER A 50 0.13 14.17 -11.31
CA SER A 50 -0.14 15.33 -12.16
C SER A 50 -1.33 16.17 -11.69
N SER A 51 -1.94 15.82 -10.56
CA SER A 51 -3.13 16.52 -10.07
C SER A 51 -2.74 17.89 -9.48
N GLU A 52 -3.51 18.92 -9.84
CA GLU A 52 -3.38 20.26 -9.25
C GLU A 52 -3.57 20.23 -7.73
N ARG A 53 -4.35 19.25 -7.22
CA ARG A 53 -4.60 19.06 -5.79
C ARG A 53 -3.32 18.70 -5.04
N LEU A 54 -2.54 17.73 -5.55
CA LEU A 54 -1.26 17.35 -4.94
C LEU A 54 -0.27 18.51 -4.96
N GLU A 55 -0.16 19.20 -6.09
CA GLU A 55 0.72 20.36 -6.24
C GLU A 55 0.35 21.48 -5.25
N ARG A 56 -0.94 21.80 -5.12
CA ARG A 56 -1.43 22.81 -4.17
C ARG A 56 -1.06 22.45 -2.74
N VAL A 57 -1.37 21.23 -2.30
CA VAL A 57 -1.12 20.79 -0.92
C VAL A 57 0.37 20.79 -0.60
N MET A 58 1.22 20.31 -1.52
CA MET A 58 2.67 20.32 -1.33
C MET A 58 3.24 21.75 -1.20
N ASN A 59 2.74 22.69 -2.03
CA ASN A 59 3.15 24.10 -1.97
C ASN A 59 2.70 24.77 -0.67
N GLU A 60 1.48 24.49 -0.21
CA GLU A 60 0.97 25.00 1.06
C GLU A 60 1.75 24.44 2.25
N MET A 61 2.05 23.13 2.25
CA MET A 61 2.88 22.49 3.27
C MET A 61 4.26 23.16 3.36
N GLN A 62 4.91 23.40 2.22
CA GLN A 62 6.21 24.08 2.18
C GLN A 62 6.13 25.51 2.73
N LYS A 63 5.06 26.23 2.43
CA LYS A 63 4.81 27.58 2.94
C LYS A 63 4.66 27.61 4.45
N PHE A 64 3.88 26.70 5.02
CA PHE A 64 3.69 26.59 6.48
C PHE A 64 4.95 26.08 7.18
N GLN A 65 5.71 25.17 6.57
CA GLN A 65 7.00 24.70 7.10
C GLN A 65 8.05 25.83 7.20
N SER A 66 8.00 26.79 6.27
CA SER A 66 8.94 27.91 6.19
C SER A 66 8.59 29.07 7.12
N GLN A 67 7.35 29.14 7.62
CA GLN A 67 6.91 30.19 8.53
C GLN A 67 7.17 29.80 10.00
N PRO A 68 7.81 30.66 10.81
CA PRO A 68 7.87 30.42 12.25
C PRO A 68 6.45 30.47 12.81
N VAL A 69 6.06 29.44 13.56
CA VAL A 69 4.72 29.31 14.16
C VAL A 69 4.45 30.52 15.07
N ASN A 70 3.68 31.49 14.59
CA ASN A 70 3.22 32.61 15.40
C ASN A 70 2.04 32.13 16.27
N GLN A 71 2.35 31.40 17.34
CA GLN A 71 1.37 30.90 18.33
C GLN A 71 0.44 31.98 18.90
N LYS A 72 0.82 33.26 18.77
CA LYS A 72 0.06 34.42 19.28
C LYS A 72 -1.17 34.81 18.44
N GLN A 73 -1.40 34.21 17.27
CA GLN A 73 -2.54 34.53 16.38
C GLN A 73 -3.62 33.44 16.31
N ARG A 74 -3.44 32.28 16.95
CA ARG A 74 -4.46 31.23 17.00
C ARG A 74 -5.55 31.58 18.01
N VAL A 75 -6.53 32.38 17.59
CA VAL A 75 -7.72 32.72 18.37
C VAL A 75 -8.95 32.26 17.59
N GLY A 76 -9.50 31.09 17.94
CA GLY A 76 -10.70 30.51 17.33
C GLY A 76 -10.77 28.99 17.50
N PRO A 77 -11.91 28.35 17.14
CA PRO A 77 -12.01 26.90 17.05
C PRO A 77 -10.96 26.31 16.09
N LEU A 78 -10.34 25.20 16.49
CA LEU A 78 -9.25 24.55 15.74
C LEU A 78 -9.68 24.06 14.35
N GLU A 79 -10.97 23.78 14.16
CA GLU A 79 -11.55 23.29 12.89
C GLU A 79 -11.52 24.34 11.75
N ILE A 80 -11.37 25.62 12.11
CA ILE A 80 -11.29 26.75 11.18
C ILE A 80 -9.83 27.12 10.90
N ASP A 81 -8.87 26.53 11.62
CA ASP A 81 -7.45 26.79 11.40
C ASP A 81 -7.03 26.25 10.03
N PRO A 82 -6.54 27.11 9.11
CA PRO A 82 -6.10 26.66 7.79
C PRO A 82 -4.97 25.62 7.86
N GLU A 83 -4.14 25.65 8.90
CA GLU A 83 -3.09 24.65 9.10
C GLU A 83 -3.69 23.28 9.44
N TYR A 84 -4.76 23.24 10.25
CA TYR A 84 -5.47 22.00 10.56
C TYR A 84 -6.20 21.43 9.32
N GLN A 85 -6.86 22.29 8.55
CA GLN A 85 -7.53 21.88 7.30
C GLN A 85 -6.54 21.27 6.30
N LEU A 86 -5.34 21.85 6.17
CA LEU A 86 -4.28 21.32 5.34
C LEU A 86 -3.82 19.92 5.80
N ILE A 87 -3.70 19.69 7.11
CA ILE A 87 -3.35 18.37 7.66
C ILE A 87 -4.41 17.32 7.30
N VAL A 88 -5.70 17.67 7.45
CA VAL A 88 -6.80 16.78 7.09
C VAL A 88 -6.78 16.47 5.59
N GLU A 89 -6.56 17.47 4.75
CA GLU A 89 -6.47 17.28 3.30
C GLU A 89 -5.26 16.42 2.90
N ALA A 90 -4.10 16.63 3.55
CA ALA A 90 -2.89 15.85 3.32
C ALA A 90 -3.08 14.37 3.70
N ASN A 91 -3.78 14.08 4.80
CA ASN A 91 -4.12 12.70 5.17
C ASN A 91 -5.03 12.03 4.14
N ASN A 92 -6.02 12.75 3.61
CA ASN A 92 -6.87 12.21 2.54
C ASN A 92 -6.05 11.95 1.26
N LEU A 93 -5.10 12.84 0.93
CA LEU A 93 -4.17 12.60 -0.19
C LEU A 93 -3.27 11.39 0.04
N ALA A 94 -2.84 11.12 1.27
CA ALA A 94 -2.04 9.93 1.57
C ALA A 94 -2.80 8.63 1.24
N VAL A 95 -4.10 8.57 1.57
CA VAL A 95 -4.96 7.43 1.19
C VAL A 95 -5.07 7.31 -0.34
N ASP A 96 -5.21 8.42 -1.06
CA ASP A 96 -5.24 8.42 -2.52
C ASP A 96 -3.91 7.90 -3.11
N ILE A 97 -2.76 8.27 -2.51
CA ILE A 97 -1.43 7.77 -2.90
C ILE A 97 -1.34 6.25 -2.69
N ASP A 98 -1.77 5.75 -1.52
CA ASP A 98 -1.72 4.31 -1.22
C ASP A 98 -2.58 3.51 -2.22
N ASN A 99 -3.75 4.04 -2.59
CA ASN A 99 -4.60 3.44 -3.61
C ASN A 99 -3.92 3.40 -4.99
N GLU A 100 -3.25 4.49 -5.42
CA GLU A 100 -2.50 4.48 -6.68
C GLU A 100 -1.31 3.52 -6.65
N ILE A 101 -0.59 3.40 -5.52
CA ILE A 101 0.49 2.42 -5.37
C ILE A 101 -0.02 1.00 -5.63
N ILE A 102 -1.18 0.64 -5.07
CA ILE A 102 -1.79 -0.68 -5.28
C ILE A 102 -2.17 -0.89 -6.76
N LEU A 103 -2.73 0.14 -7.40
CA LEU A 103 -3.09 0.08 -8.83
C LEU A 103 -1.86 -0.09 -9.72
N ILE A 104 -0.79 0.67 -9.48
CA ILE A 104 0.47 0.58 -10.23
C ILE A 104 1.11 -0.79 -10.01
N HIS A 105 1.18 -1.26 -8.76
CA HIS A 105 1.68 -2.59 -8.44
C HIS A 105 0.92 -3.68 -9.21
N ARG A 106 -0.41 -3.59 -9.24
CA ARG A 106 -1.24 -4.50 -10.01
C ARG A 106 -0.93 -4.46 -11.51
N PHE A 107 -0.77 -3.26 -12.07
CA PHE A 107 -0.39 -3.08 -13.48
C PHE A 107 0.97 -3.73 -13.81
N VAL A 108 1.99 -3.47 -12.97
CA VAL A 108 3.33 -4.05 -13.13
C VAL A 108 3.28 -5.56 -13.00
N ARG A 109 2.55 -6.07 -12.00
CA ARG A 109 2.36 -7.50 -11.78
C ARG A 109 1.71 -8.17 -12.99
N ASP A 110 0.59 -7.65 -13.47
CA ASP A 110 -0.17 -8.24 -14.56
C ASP A 110 0.72 -8.35 -15.82
N LYS A 111 1.54 -7.33 -16.12
CA LYS A 111 2.50 -7.36 -17.25
C LYS A 111 3.71 -8.28 -16.99
N TYR A 112 4.31 -8.20 -15.81
CA TYR A 112 5.54 -8.93 -15.49
C TYR A 112 5.28 -10.42 -15.19
N SER A 113 4.04 -10.81 -14.93
CA SER A 113 3.61 -12.20 -14.81
C SER A 113 3.98 -13.06 -16.03
N LYS A 114 4.05 -12.44 -17.22
CA LYS A 114 4.52 -13.10 -18.44
C LYS A 114 5.97 -13.58 -18.31
N ARG A 115 6.82 -12.85 -17.57
CA ARG A 115 8.26 -13.15 -17.40
C ARG A 115 8.58 -13.99 -16.18
N PHE A 116 7.97 -13.67 -15.06
CA PHE A 116 8.26 -14.30 -13.78
C PHE A 116 6.99 -14.33 -12.91
N PRO A 117 6.02 -15.20 -13.23
CA PRO A 117 4.71 -15.23 -12.56
C PRO A 117 4.83 -15.55 -11.06
N GLU A 118 5.82 -16.35 -10.66
CA GLU A 118 5.98 -16.75 -9.28
C GLU A 118 6.40 -15.59 -8.36
N LEU A 119 6.99 -14.51 -8.90
CA LEU A 119 7.53 -13.40 -8.11
C LEU A 119 6.47 -12.75 -7.20
N GLU A 120 5.19 -12.71 -7.62
CA GLU A 120 4.10 -12.12 -6.82
C GLU A 120 3.95 -12.85 -5.47
N SER A 121 4.08 -14.18 -5.48
CA SER A 121 3.98 -14.99 -4.26
C SER A 121 5.21 -14.90 -3.36
N LEU A 122 6.36 -14.51 -3.94
CA LEU A 122 7.64 -14.45 -3.24
C LEU A 122 7.88 -13.09 -2.57
N VAL A 123 7.41 -12.01 -3.19
CA VAL A 123 7.58 -10.63 -2.71
C VAL A 123 6.21 -9.98 -2.62
N VAL A 124 5.62 -10.04 -1.43
CA VAL A 124 4.23 -9.59 -1.17
C VAL A 124 4.14 -8.07 -1.08
N GLN A 125 5.20 -7.40 -0.62
CA GLN A 125 5.17 -5.95 -0.42
C GLN A 125 5.26 -5.21 -1.76
N PRO A 126 4.30 -4.32 -2.10
CA PRO A 126 4.23 -3.67 -3.42
C PRO A 126 5.50 -2.93 -3.84
N GLN A 127 6.09 -2.17 -2.91
CA GLN A 127 7.31 -1.39 -3.18
C GLN A 127 8.52 -2.29 -3.45
N GLU A 128 8.69 -3.34 -2.65
CA GLU A 128 9.76 -4.33 -2.83
C GLU A 128 9.57 -5.09 -4.15
N TYR A 129 8.34 -5.46 -4.48
CA TYR A 129 8.01 -6.12 -5.75
C TYR A 129 8.41 -5.24 -6.94
N MET A 130 7.95 -3.98 -6.97
CA MET A 130 8.28 -3.04 -8.05
C MET A 130 9.78 -2.81 -8.19
N MET A 131 10.50 -2.61 -7.07
CA MET A 131 11.96 -2.46 -7.10
C MET A 131 12.66 -3.72 -7.61
N THR A 132 12.18 -4.90 -7.21
CA THR A 132 12.71 -6.19 -7.66
C THR A 132 12.51 -6.39 -9.15
N VAL A 133 11.29 -6.11 -9.66
CA VAL A 133 10.98 -6.17 -11.09
C VAL A 133 11.90 -5.24 -11.89
N ARG A 134 12.08 -4.00 -11.43
CA ARG A 134 12.97 -3.02 -12.07
C ARG A 134 14.41 -3.51 -12.14
N GLU A 135 14.90 -4.15 -11.08
CA GLU A 135 16.28 -4.61 -10.97
C GLU A 135 16.55 -5.86 -11.84
N LEU A 136 15.61 -6.81 -11.85
CA LEU A 136 15.73 -8.05 -12.62
C LEU A 136 15.49 -7.82 -14.12
N GLY A 137 14.36 -7.20 -14.48
CA GLY A 137 13.92 -7.09 -15.88
C GLY A 137 13.85 -8.44 -16.58
N ASN A 138 14.42 -8.56 -17.79
CA ASN A 138 14.43 -9.85 -18.50
C ASN A 138 15.48 -10.85 -17.98
N ASP A 139 16.50 -10.37 -17.29
CA ASP A 139 17.65 -11.17 -16.84
C ASP A 139 17.48 -11.55 -15.36
N LEU A 140 16.84 -12.70 -15.13
CA LEU A 140 16.57 -13.18 -13.77
C LEU A 140 17.82 -13.72 -13.07
N ASP A 141 18.91 -13.99 -13.79
CA ASP A 141 20.17 -14.44 -13.17
C ASP A 141 20.79 -13.35 -12.29
N LYS A 142 20.42 -12.09 -12.53
CA LYS A 142 20.78 -10.96 -11.65
C LYS A 142 20.39 -11.20 -10.21
N ALA A 143 19.35 -11.97 -9.91
CA ALA A 143 18.90 -12.25 -8.55
C ALA A 143 20.01 -12.81 -7.64
N LYS A 144 20.96 -13.59 -8.20
CA LYS A 144 21.96 -14.36 -7.42
C LYS A 144 22.96 -13.48 -6.68
N ASN A 145 23.40 -12.36 -7.27
CA ASN A 145 24.50 -11.54 -6.74
C ASN A 145 24.18 -10.03 -6.82
N ASN A 146 22.92 -9.65 -6.67
CA ASN A 146 22.54 -8.25 -6.75
C ASN A 146 22.67 -7.54 -5.40
N GLU A 147 23.60 -6.59 -5.30
CA GLU A 147 23.77 -5.76 -4.10
C GLU A 147 22.58 -4.83 -3.86
N ALA A 148 21.88 -4.38 -4.91
CA ALA A 148 20.70 -3.54 -4.77
C ALA A 148 19.53 -4.30 -4.14
N LEU A 149 19.32 -5.57 -4.50
CA LEU A 149 18.30 -6.42 -3.88
C LEU A 149 18.54 -6.60 -2.37
N GLN A 150 19.81 -6.67 -1.95
CA GLN A 150 20.16 -6.84 -0.53
C GLN A 150 19.83 -5.61 0.33
N GLN A 151 19.55 -4.45 -0.28
CA GLN A 151 19.18 -3.24 0.46
C GLN A 151 17.75 -3.29 1.01
N TYR A 152 16.88 -4.13 0.44
CA TYR A 152 15.46 -4.18 0.80
C TYR A 152 14.89 -5.60 0.90
N LEU A 153 15.53 -6.63 0.33
CA LEU A 153 15.14 -8.03 0.51
C LEU A 153 16.08 -8.76 1.46
N THR A 154 15.53 -9.70 2.22
CA THR A 154 16.34 -10.60 3.04
C THR A 154 17.13 -11.58 2.16
N GLN A 155 18.28 -12.06 2.66
CA GLN A 155 19.07 -13.07 1.97
C GLN A 155 18.26 -14.35 1.68
N ALA A 156 17.34 -14.72 2.58
CA ALA A 156 16.46 -15.87 2.39
C ALA A 156 15.52 -15.66 1.19
N THR A 157 14.89 -14.49 1.10
CA THR A 157 14.02 -14.12 -0.03
C THR A 157 14.81 -14.12 -1.34
N ILE A 158 16.01 -13.53 -1.37
CA ILE A 158 16.87 -13.50 -2.55
C ILE A 158 17.23 -14.90 -3.03
N MET A 159 17.54 -15.83 -2.11
CA MET A 159 17.81 -17.22 -2.49
C MET A 159 16.58 -17.90 -3.08
N VAL A 160 15.41 -17.77 -2.45
CA VAL A 160 14.17 -18.38 -2.96
C VAL A 160 13.84 -17.82 -4.34
N VAL A 161 13.92 -16.50 -4.53
CA VAL A 161 13.73 -15.84 -5.83
C VAL A 161 14.71 -16.39 -6.87
N SER A 162 15.99 -16.54 -6.53
CA SER A 162 17.03 -17.06 -7.45
C SER A 162 16.80 -18.52 -7.85
N VAL A 163 16.36 -19.36 -6.91
CA VAL A 163 16.05 -20.77 -7.16
C VAL A 163 14.81 -20.88 -8.06
N THR A 164 13.73 -20.18 -7.71
CA THR A 164 12.49 -20.18 -8.50
C THR A 164 12.70 -19.58 -9.88
N ALA A 165 13.52 -18.53 -9.99
CA ALA A 165 13.90 -17.92 -11.27
C ALA A 165 14.63 -18.91 -12.20
N SER A 166 15.37 -19.87 -11.64
CA SER A 166 16.08 -20.88 -12.44
C SER A 166 15.15 -21.96 -13.01
N THR A 167 13.93 -22.08 -12.48
CA THR A 167 12.93 -23.08 -12.89
C THR A 167 11.65 -22.48 -13.45
N THR A 168 11.54 -21.15 -13.52
CA THR A 168 10.35 -20.45 -14.02
C THR A 168 10.07 -20.79 -15.48
N GLN A 169 8.79 -20.86 -15.83
CA GLN A 169 8.30 -21.13 -17.20
C GLN A 169 7.95 -19.84 -17.96
N GLY A 170 8.25 -18.66 -17.39
CA GLY A 170 7.97 -17.38 -18.02
C GLY A 170 8.77 -17.13 -19.29
N GLN A 171 8.27 -16.22 -20.12
CA GLN A 171 8.84 -15.85 -21.41
C GLN A 171 9.49 -14.47 -21.35
N LEU A 172 10.48 -14.24 -22.22
CA LEU A 172 11.10 -12.93 -22.35
C LEU A 172 10.06 -11.88 -22.78
N LEU A 173 10.12 -10.72 -22.14
CA LEU A 173 9.34 -9.54 -22.51
C LEU A 173 10.00 -8.87 -23.71
N THR A 174 9.17 -8.29 -24.56
CA THR A 174 9.64 -7.38 -25.62
C THR A 174 10.18 -6.09 -25.01
N GLU A 175 11.01 -5.37 -25.76
CA GLU A 175 11.57 -4.08 -25.31
C GLU A 175 10.46 -3.09 -24.93
N LYS A 176 9.38 -3.03 -25.74
CA LYS A 176 8.20 -2.21 -25.44
C LYS A 176 7.49 -2.62 -24.13
N GLU A 177 7.34 -3.92 -23.87
CA GLU A 177 6.74 -4.40 -22.62
C GLU A 177 7.61 -4.03 -21.40
N LEU A 178 8.93 -4.08 -21.54
CA LEU A 178 9.85 -3.62 -20.50
C LEU A 178 9.78 -2.11 -20.28
N GLU A 179 9.73 -1.32 -21.35
CA GLU A 179 9.57 0.13 -21.27
C GLU A 179 8.28 0.51 -20.54
N ASP A 180 7.16 -0.15 -20.86
CA ASP A 180 5.88 0.07 -20.18
C ASP A 180 5.96 -0.24 -18.67
N ILE A 181 6.72 -1.29 -18.29
CA ILE A 181 6.94 -1.67 -16.89
C ILE A 181 7.90 -0.71 -16.19
N GLN A 182 8.91 -0.20 -16.89
CA GLN A 182 9.89 0.75 -16.34
C GLN A 182 9.34 2.17 -16.21
N GLU A 183 8.32 2.53 -16.99
CA GLU A 183 7.58 3.79 -16.82
C GLU A 183 6.82 3.83 -15.48
N ALA A 184 6.46 2.66 -14.94
CA ALA A 184 5.75 2.48 -13.67
C ALA A 184 6.62 2.74 -12.44
#